data_AF-A0A929I7N0-F1
#
_entry.id   AF-A0A929I7N0-F1
#
_cell.length_a   1.000
_cell.length_b   1.000
_cell.length_c   1.000
_cell.angle_alpha   90.00
_cell.angle_beta   90.00
_cell.angle_gamma   90.00
#
_symmetry.space_group_name_H-M   'P 1'
#
loop_
_entity.id
_entity.type
_entity.pdbx_description
1 polymer ?
#
loop_
_entity_poly.entity_id
_entity_poly.type
_entity_poly.pdbx_seq_one_letter_code
_entity_poly.pdbx_strand_id
1 'polypeptide(L)'
;MSSEIEVDVTCPACLFKDVVPVFTSVNVTMDPDLRDKIFDDELNRFNCPNCGRSMVLPINLMYHDMDSEFAVWFSPQSAMSEEEKAVVDKVARSKDIGDYLSKAPTAFTWEDFKNKILEFEQQE
;
A
#
# COMPACT_ATOMS: atom_id res chain seq x y z
N MET A 1 11.26 -9.03 1.02
CA MET A 1 11.61 -8.19 2.19
C MET A 1 10.77 -6.93 2.11
N SER A 2 10.34 -6.41 3.25
CA SER A 2 9.61 -5.14 3.31
C SER A 2 10.54 -3.95 3.04
N SER A 3 9.98 -2.87 2.49
CA SER A 3 10.74 -1.68 2.09
C SER A 3 10.06 -0.40 2.56
N GLU A 4 10.86 0.51 3.09
CA GLU A 4 10.42 1.82 3.59
C GLU A 4 11.15 2.97 2.88
N ILE A 5 10.48 4.11 2.79
CA ILE A 5 11.05 5.39 2.34
C ILE A 5 10.61 6.51 3.29
N GLU A 6 11.33 7.63 3.29
CA GLU A 6 10.88 8.85 3.95
C GLU A 6 10.05 9.71 2.98
N VAL A 7 8.94 10.28 3.48
CA VAL A 7 8.09 11.19 2.71
C VAL A 7 7.81 12.48 3.48
N ASP A 8 7.85 13.61 2.77
CA ASP A 8 7.39 14.90 3.28
C ASP A 8 5.86 14.92 3.36
N VAL A 9 5.32 15.16 4.55
CA VAL A 9 3.88 15.27 4.80
C VAL A 9 3.55 16.67 5.26
N THR A 10 2.51 17.25 4.67
CA THR A 10 1.92 18.51 5.15
C THR A 10 0.52 18.23 5.70
N CYS A 11 0.30 18.54 6.98
CA CYS A 11 -1.01 18.39 7.60
C CYS A 11 -2.04 19.31 6.93
N PRO A 12 -3.15 18.78 6.37
CA PRO A 12 -4.16 19.61 5.71
C PRO A 12 -5.00 20.44 6.69
N ALA A 13 -4.90 20.20 8.00
CA ALA A 13 -5.66 20.94 9.02
C ALA A 13 -4.95 22.21 9.47
N CYS A 14 -3.64 22.12 9.71
CA CYS A 14 -2.86 23.15 10.38
C CYS A 14 -1.55 23.51 9.66
N LEU A 15 -1.29 22.90 8.50
CA LEU A 15 -0.12 23.12 7.65
C LEU A 15 1.23 22.75 8.29
N PHE A 16 1.21 22.06 9.44
CA PHE A 16 2.42 21.49 10.03
C PHE A 16 3.08 20.53 9.04
N LYS A 17 4.40 20.65 8.88
CA LYS A 17 5.20 19.82 7.98
C LYS A 17 6.05 18.87 8.80
N ASP A 18 6.15 17.63 8.33
CA ASP A 18 6.96 16.59 8.94
C ASP A 18 7.52 15.66 7.88
N VAL A 19 8.56 14.90 8.23
CA VAL A 19 9.09 13.82 7.41
C VAL A 19 8.81 12.52 8.15
N VAL A 20 8.10 11.59 7.51
CA VAL A 20 7.71 10.32 8.15
C VAL A 20 8.12 9.12 7.30
N PRO A 21 8.53 8.01 7.94
CA PRO A 21 8.77 6.76 7.23
C PRO A 21 7.44 6.13 6.81
N VAL A 22 7.41 5.58 5.59
CA VAL A 22 6.26 4.87 5.02
C VAL A 22 6.72 3.62 4.29
N PHE A 23 5.88 2.58 4.31
CA PHE A 23 6.09 1.35 3.57
C PHE A 23 5.66 1.50 2.12
N THR A 24 6.49 1.03 1.19
CA THR A 24 6.17 0.87 -0.24
C THR A 24 6.00 -0.58 -0.65
N SER A 25 6.50 -1.51 0.17
CA SER A 25 6.29 -2.95 0.02
C SER A 25 6.28 -3.61 1.40
N VAL A 26 5.39 -4.55 1.62
CA VAL A 26 5.28 -5.35 2.85
C VAL A 26 5.28 -6.84 2.49
N ASN A 27 6.23 -7.57 3.07
CA ASN A 27 6.36 -9.01 2.91
C ASN A 27 5.84 -9.70 4.18
N VAL A 28 4.57 -10.09 4.20
CA VAL A 28 3.96 -10.62 5.44
C VAL A 28 4.47 -11.99 5.84
N THR A 29 5.08 -12.74 4.91
CA THR A 29 5.78 -13.98 5.24
C THR A 29 7.00 -13.73 6.12
N MET A 30 7.67 -12.60 5.93
CA MET A 30 8.85 -12.22 6.72
C MET A 30 8.47 -11.34 7.93
N ASP A 31 7.48 -10.47 7.74
CA ASP A 31 7.08 -9.44 8.68
C ASP A 31 5.55 -9.53 8.94
N PRO A 32 5.07 -10.59 9.62
CA PRO A 32 3.63 -10.88 9.75
C PRO A 32 2.86 -9.76 10.47
N ASP A 33 3.50 -9.05 11.40
CA ASP A 33 2.91 -7.91 12.12
C ASP A 33 2.46 -6.78 11.17
N LEU A 34 3.02 -6.68 9.96
CA LEU A 34 2.62 -5.67 8.98
C LEU A 34 1.24 -5.95 8.40
N ARG A 35 0.79 -7.21 8.40
CA ARG A 35 -0.59 -7.57 8.04
C ARG A 35 -1.55 -6.92 9.02
N ASP A 36 -1.33 -7.11 10.32
CA ASP A 36 -2.23 -6.58 11.35
C ASP A 36 -2.28 -5.04 11.29
N LYS A 37 -1.13 -4.38 11.09
CA LYS A 37 -1.10 -2.92 10.86
C LYS A 37 -1.93 -2.45 9.66
N ILE A 38 -2.05 -3.24 8.61
CA ILE A 38 -2.92 -2.89 7.46
C ILE A 38 -4.39 -2.97 7.89
N PHE A 39 -4.77 -4.07 8.56
CA PHE A 39 -6.15 -4.32 8.94
C PHE A 39 -6.64 -3.40 10.06
N ASP A 40 -5.76 -3.00 10.97
CA ASP A 40 -6.00 -2.02 12.04
C ASP A 40 -5.93 -0.55 11.55
N ASP A 41 -5.72 -0.36 10.24
CA ASP A 41 -5.51 0.93 9.59
C ASP A 41 -4.32 1.74 10.13
N GLU A 42 -3.32 1.12 10.74
CA GLU A 42 -2.13 1.80 11.30
C GLU A 42 -1.00 1.99 10.28
N LEU A 43 -0.93 1.13 9.25
CA LEU A 43 0.12 1.21 8.24
C LEU A 43 0.01 2.51 7.43
N ASN A 44 1.14 3.19 7.22
CA ASN A 44 1.22 4.46 6.48
C ASN A 44 0.25 5.53 7.00
N ARG A 45 -0.10 5.49 8.29
CA ARG A 45 -0.93 6.51 8.94
C ARG A 45 -0.06 7.64 9.46
N PHE A 46 -0.45 8.87 9.13
CA PHE A 46 0.11 10.07 9.72
C PHE A 46 -0.81 10.60 10.83
N ASN A 47 -0.25 10.76 12.03
CA ASN A 47 -0.88 11.44 13.15
C ASN A 47 -0.16 12.77 13.39
N CYS A 48 -0.83 13.88 13.11
CA CYS A 48 -0.22 15.20 13.22
C CYS A 48 0.09 15.54 14.68
N PRO A 49 1.37 15.74 15.07
CA PRO A 49 1.72 16.03 16.46
C PRO A 49 1.25 17.42 16.91
N ASN A 50 0.96 18.33 15.97
CA ASN A 50 0.55 19.70 16.28
C ASN A 50 -0.96 19.84 16.55
N CYS A 51 -1.82 19.09 15.85
CA CYS A 51 -3.28 19.26 15.96
C CYS A 51 -4.06 17.96 16.20
N GLY A 52 -3.40 16.81 16.23
CA GLY A 52 -4.03 15.51 16.46
C GLY A 52 -4.81 14.96 15.26
N ARG A 53 -4.84 15.64 14.10
CA ARG A 53 -5.47 15.08 12.89
C ARG A 53 -4.76 13.80 12.47
N SER A 54 -5.54 12.75 12.22
CA SER A 54 -5.07 11.46 11.70
C SER A 54 -5.54 11.25 10.26
N MET A 55 -4.68 10.69 9.41
CA MET A 55 -5.01 10.32 8.03
C MET A 55 -4.12 9.17 7.54
N VAL A 56 -4.68 8.31 6.69
CA VAL A 56 -3.88 7.35 5.91
C VAL A 56 -3.25 8.09 4.75
N LEU A 57 -1.93 7.93 4.57
CA LEU A 57 -1.21 8.55 3.47
C LEU A 57 -1.48 7.78 2.18
N PRO A 58 -1.81 8.47 1.06
CA PRO A 58 -2.09 7.82 -0.22
C PRO A 58 -0.77 7.42 -0.92
N ILE A 59 -0.03 6.51 -0.31
CA ILE A 59 1.24 5.99 -0.81
C ILE A 59 1.01 4.66 -1.52
N ASN A 60 1.65 4.46 -2.68
CA ASN A 60 1.63 3.17 -3.36
C ASN A 60 2.27 2.10 -2.48
N LEU A 61 1.62 0.94 -2.37
CA LEU A 61 2.02 -0.12 -1.48
C LEU A 61 1.84 -1.48 -2.15
N MET A 62 2.86 -2.33 -2.14
CA MET A 62 2.75 -3.74 -2.50
C MET A 62 2.57 -4.59 -1.25
N TYR A 63 1.48 -5.35 -1.16
CA TYR A 63 1.35 -6.47 -0.25
C TYR A 63 1.80 -7.74 -0.96
N HIS A 64 2.64 -8.55 -0.34
CA HIS A 64 2.90 -9.88 -0.85
C HIS A 64 3.11 -10.91 0.26
N ASP A 65 2.55 -12.09 0.05
CA ASP A 65 2.72 -13.29 0.86
C ASP A 65 3.33 -14.38 -0.03
N MET A 66 4.55 -14.77 0.31
CA MET A 66 5.30 -15.80 -0.41
C MET A 66 4.83 -17.21 -0.08
N ASP A 67 4.33 -17.47 1.14
CA ASP A 67 3.86 -18.80 1.54
C ASP A 67 2.55 -19.14 0.82
N SER A 68 1.69 -18.14 0.66
CA SER A 68 0.41 -18.24 -0.06
C SER A 68 0.52 -17.89 -1.56
N GLU A 69 1.75 -17.60 -2.04
CA GLU A 69 2.07 -17.24 -3.43
C GLU A 69 1.13 -16.18 -4.08
N PHE A 70 0.79 -15.11 -3.35
CA PHE A 70 -0.02 -14.01 -3.90
C PHE A 70 0.49 -12.62 -3.51
N ALA A 71 0.02 -11.62 -4.26
CA ALA A 71 0.29 -10.22 -3.99
C ALA A 71 -0.88 -9.33 -4.41
N VAL A 72 -0.96 -8.14 -3.79
CA VAL A 72 -1.95 -7.11 -4.11
C VAL A 72 -1.25 -5.75 -4.15
N TRP A 73 -1.54 -4.96 -5.17
CA TRP A 73 -1.07 -3.58 -5.26
C TRP A 73 -2.13 -2.62 -4.72
N PHE A 74 -1.75 -1.71 -3.83
CA PHE A 74 -2.52 -0.53 -3.51
C PHE A 74 -1.96 0.67 -4.29
N SER A 75 -2.80 1.31 -5.09
CA SER A 75 -2.45 2.46 -5.92
C SER A 75 -3.55 3.52 -5.80
N PRO A 76 -3.51 4.39 -4.79
CA PRO A 76 -4.60 5.34 -4.54
C PRO A 76 -4.78 6.30 -5.72
N GLN A 77 -5.99 6.36 -6.27
CA GLN A 77 -6.29 7.18 -7.46
C GLN A 77 -6.07 8.69 -7.25
N SER A 78 -6.12 9.17 -6.01
CA SER A 78 -5.87 10.57 -5.66
C SER A 78 -4.39 10.98 -5.79
N ALA A 79 -3.48 10.01 -5.87
CA ALA A 79 -2.05 10.23 -6.01
C ALA A 79 -1.57 10.19 -7.47
N MET A 80 -2.48 10.01 -8.44
CA MET A 80 -2.12 9.71 -9.83
C MET A 80 -2.84 10.62 -10.83
N SER A 81 -2.11 11.10 -11.83
CA SER A 81 -2.67 11.67 -13.06
C SER A 81 -3.38 10.59 -13.90
N GLU A 82 -4.25 10.99 -14.84
CA GLU A 82 -4.88 10.03 -15.76
C GLU A 82 -3.85 9.25 -16.60
N GLU A 83 -2.72 9.87 -16.89
CA GLU A 83 -1.62 9.27 -17.66
C GLU A 83 -0.90 8.19 -16.83
N GLU A 84 -0.66 8.44 -15.54
CA GLU A 84 -0.07 7.48 -14.61
C GLU A 84 -1.01 6.28 -14.40
N LYS A 85 -2.33 6.52 -14.30
CA LYS A 85 -3.33 5.45 -14.19
C LYS A 85 -3.26 4.47 -15.38
N ALA A 86 -3.08 4.99 -16.59
CA ALA A 86 -2.98 4.18 -17.81
C ALA A 86 -1.65 3.40 -17.93
N VAL A 87 -0.58 3.85 -17.25
CA VAL A 87 0.73 3.17 -17.22
C VAL A 87 0.73 2.04 -16.19
N VAL A 88 0.18 2.26 -14.99
CA VAL A 88 0.11 1.23 -13.93
C VAL A 88 -0.65 -0.01 -14.40
N ASP A 89 -1.79 0.15 -15.08
CA ASP A 89 -2.54 -0.99 -15.66
C ASP A 89 -1.74 -1.80 -16.69
N LYS A 90 -0.78 -1.16 -17.38
CA LYS A 90 0.09 -1.82 -18.37
C LYS A 90 1.31 -2.48 -17.74
N VAL A 91 1.91 -1.86 -16.72
CA VAL A 91 3.12 -2.36 -16.02
C VAL A 91 2.78 -3.54 -15.12
N ALA A 92 1.61 -3.52 -14.46
CA ALA A 92 1.11 -4.66 -13.67
C ALA A 92 1.05 -5.96 -14.50
N ARG A 93 1.00 -5.87 -15.84
CA ARG A 93 0.98 -7.01 -16.77
C ARG A 93 2.34 -7.36 -17.37
N SER A 94 3.44 -6.80 -16.88
CA SER A 94 4.80 -7.10 -17.39
C SER A 94 5.33 -8.44 -16.84
N LYS A 95 5.93 -9.25 -17.72
CA LYS A 95 6.20 -10.69 -17.51
C LYS A 95 7.52 -11.02 -16.79
N ASP A 96 8.27 -10.02 -16.35
CA ASP A 96 9.63 -10.19 -15.78
C ASP A 96 9.66 -10.13 -14.24
N ILE A 97 8.50 -10.09 -13.59
CA ILE A 97 8.32 -10.20 -12.14
C ILE A 97 7.70 -11.60 -11.89
N GLY A 98 8.13 -12.34 -10.86
CA GLY A 98 7.72 -13.74 -10.61
C GLY A 98 6.23 -14.01 -10.85
N ASP A 99 5.87 -15.22 -11.28
CA ASP A 99 4.58 -15.51 -11.96
C ASP A 99 3.34 -14.94 -11.23
N TYR A 100 3.28 -14.99 -9.89
CA TYR A 100 2.17 -14.44 -9.13
C TYR A 100 2.18 -12.90 -8.99
N LEU A 101 3.36 -12.29 -8.93
CA LEU A 101 3.50 -10.82 -8.88
C LEU A 101 3.03 -10.18 -10.18
N SER A 102 3.19 -10.88 -11.32
CA SER A 102 2.68 -10.45 -12.63
C SER A 102 1.14 -10.53 -12.76
N LYS A 103 0.48 -11.20 -11.81
CA LYS A 103 -0.98 -11.39 -11.74
C LYS A 103 -1.62 -10.62 -10.59
N ALA A 104 -0.82 -9.93 -9.78
CA ALA A 104 -1.26 -9.20 -8.60
C ALA A 104 -2.31 -8.13 -8.99
N PRO A 105 -3.55 -8.22 -8.49
CA PRO A 105 -4.54 -7.21 -8.80
C PRO A 105 -4.20 -5.88 -8.11
N THR A 106 -4.65 -4.79 -8.73
CA THR A 106 -4.54 -3.44 -8.17
C THR A 106 -5.85 -3.03 -7.51
N ALA A 107 -5.75 -2.53 -6.28
CA ALA A 107 -6.79 -1.85 -5.55
C ALA A 107 -6.55 -0.35 -5.54
N PHE A 108 -7.65 0.40 -5.69
CA PHE A 108 -7.61 1.86 -5.80
C PHE A 108 -8.13 2.58 -4.55
N THR A 109 -8.75 1.84 -3.64
CA THR A 109 -9.19 2.31 -2.32
C THR A 109 -8.63 1.39 -1.24
N TRP A 110 -8.48 1.91 -0.03
CA TRP A 110 -7.94 1.14 1.09
C TRP A 110 -8.85 -0.03 1.50
N GLU A 111 -10.16 0.16 1.37
CA GLU A 111 -11.14 -0.91 1.61
C GLU A 111 -11.06 -2.02 0.55
N ASP A 112 -10.97 -1.67 -0.73
CA ASP A 112 -10.78 -2.64 -1.83
C ASP A 112 -9.45 -3.39 -1.67
N PHE A 113 -8.40 -2.72 -1.21
CA PHE A 113 -7.11 -3.33 -0.93
C PHE A 113 -7.21 -4.42 0.14
N LYS A 114 -7.84 -4.10 1.28
CA LYS A 114 -8.09 -5.07 2.35
C LYS A 114 -8.99 -6.22 1.91
N ASN A 115 -10.04 -5.93 1.15
CA ASN A 115 -10.95 -6.96 0.65
C ASN A 115 -10.23 -7.94 -0.29
N LYS A 116 -9.40 -7.45 -1.21
CA LYS A 116 -8.61 -8.33 -2.09
C LYS A 116 -7.67 -9.22 -1.30
N ILE A 117 -6.97 -8.69 -0.30
CA ILE A 117 -6.10 -9.52 0.56
C ILE A 117 -6.92 -10.67 1.17
N LEU A 118 -8.07 -10.37 1.76
CA LEU A 118 -8.97 -11.40 2.33
C LEU A 118 -9.49 -12.39 1.29
N GLU A 119 -9.77 -11.95 0.06
CA GLU A 119 -10.22 -12.82 -1.04
C GLU A 119 -9.14 -13.83 -1.45
N PHE A 120 -7.86 -13.43 -1.48
CA PHE A 120 -6.76 -14.36 -1.80
C PHE A 120 -6.44 -15.29 -0.63
N GLU A 121 -6.52 -14.80 0.61
CA GLU A 121 -6.31 -15.64 1.81
C GLU A 121 -7.36 -16.76 1.97
N GLN A 122 -8.54 -16.62 1.36
CA GLN A 122 -9.62 -17.60 1.40
C GLN A 122 -9.59 -18.61 0.23
N GLN A 123 -8.68 -18.44 -0.72
CA GLN A 123 -8.50 -19.36 -1.85
C GLN A 123 -7.57 -20.50 -1.44
N GLU A 124 -8.11 -21.46 -0.67
CA GLU A 124 -7.49 -22.78 -0.44
C GLU A 124 -7.76 -23.77 -1.57
#